data_AF-F8KTH5-F1
#
_entry.id   AF-F8KTH5-F1
#
_cell.length_a   1.000
_cell.length_b   1.000
_cell.length_c   1.000
_cell.angle_alpha   90.00
_cell.angle_beta   90.00
_cell.angle_gamma   90.00
#
_symmetry.space_group_name_H-M   'P 1'
#
loop_
_entity.id
_entity.type
_entity.pdbx_description
1 polymer ?
#
loop_
_entity_poly.entity_id
_entity_poly.type
_entity_poly.pdbx_seq_one_letter_code
_entity_poly.pdbx_strand_id
1 'polypeptide(L)'
;MRMNWVDELKIALLENNTQKAFKLIESCPLMEQGCNDLETLECAKALIATTIERLQEEQQALGAQMRQLKAAQRFLEISAP
;
A
#
# COMPACT_ATOMS: atom_id res chain seq x y z
N MET A 1 13.64 -19.31 -14.58
CA MET A 1 13.79 -18.32 -13.50
C MET A 1 12.59 -18.45 -12.59
N ARG A 2 12.75 -18.84 -11.32
CA ARG A 2 11.67 -18.67 -10.33
C ARG A 2 11.67 -17.20 -9.94
N MET A 3 10.61 -16.48 -10.28
CA MET A 3 10.39 -15.12 -9.79
C MET A 3 10.28 -15.22 -8.27
N ASN A 4 11.17 -14.55 -7.53
CA ASN A 4 11.14 -14.55 -6.08
C ASN A 4 10.02 -13.60 -5.62
N TRP A 5 9.28 -13.94 -4.56
CA TRP A 5 8.20 -13.10 -4.01
C TRP A 5 8.64 -11.64 -3.79
N VAL A 6 9.90 -11.44 -3.39
CA VAL A 6 10.52 -10.12 -3.24
C VAL A 6 10.52 -9.33 -4.56
N ASP A 7 10.78 -9.98 -5.69
CA ASP A 7 10.81 -9.32 -7.00
C ASP A 7 9.40 -8.94 -7.46
N GLU A 8 8.40 -9.77 -7.16
CA GLU A 8 7.00 -9.41 -7.42
C GLU A 8 6.56 -8.20 -6.58
N LEU A 9 7.02 -8.12 -5.32
CA LEU A 9 6.74 -6.97 -4.45
C LEU A 9 7.43 -5.70 -4.96
N LYS A 10 8.69 -5.80 -5.42
CA LYS A 10 9.40 -4.69 -6.08
C LYS A 10 8.63 -4.21 -7.31
N ILE A 11 8.20 -5.12 -8.19
CA ILE A 11 7.45 -4.78 -9.40
C ILE A 11 6.14 -4.08 -9.03
N ALA A 12 5.38 -4.62 -8.06
CA ALA A 12 4.13 -4.00 -7.62
C ALA A 12 4.32 -2.56 -7.13
N LEU A 13 5.41 -2.30 -6.39
CA LEU A 13 5.74 -0.95 -5.93
C LEU A 13 6.21 -0.04 -7.07
N LEU A 14 7.00 -0.54 -8.03
CA LEU A 14 7.41 0.23 -9.22
C LEU A 14 6.21 0.61 -10.10
N GLU A 15 5.21 -0.27 -10.20
CA GLU A 15 3.96 -0.03 -10.91
C GLU A 15 2.99 0.91 -10.15
N ASN A 16 3.37 1.41 -8.97
CA ASN A 16 2.49 2.13 -8.05
C ASN A 16 1.19 1.38 -7.73
N ASN A 17 1.25 0.06 -7.76
CA ASN A 17 0.11 -0.79 -7.46
C ASN A 17 0.14 -1.20 -5.98
N THR A 18 -0.20 -0.25 -5.11
CA THR A 18 -0.20 -0.42 -3.65
C THR A 18 -1.11 -1.57 -3.21
N GLN A 19 -2.22 -1.80 -3.90
CA GLN A 19 -3.14 -2.91 -3.61
C GLN A 19 -2.48 -4.28 -3.86
N LYS A 20 -1.76 -4.43 -4.98
CA LYS A 20 -1.01 -5.65 -5.28
C LYS A 20 0.14 -5.85 -4.30
N ALA A 21 0.88 -4.78 -3.96
CA ALA A 21 1.94 -4.83 -2.96
C ALA A 21 1.42 -5.29 -1.60
N PHE A 22 0.28 -4.74 -1.15
CA PHE A 22 -0.36 -5.16 0.09
C PHE A 22 -0.74 -6.64 0.09
N LYS A 23 -1.39 -7.13 -0.96
CA LYS A 23 -1.75 -8.56 -1.09
C LYS A 23 -0.54 -9.49 -1.02
N LEU A 24 0.57 -9.09 -1.66
CA LEU A 24 1.82 -9.84 -1.60
C LEU A 24 2.37 -9.89 -0.17
N ILE A 25 2.29 -8.79 0.59
CA ILE A 25 2.71 -8.73 1.98
C ILE A 25 1.84 -9.63 2.87
N GLU A 26 0.52 -9.65 2.67
CA GLU A 26 -0.38 -10.55 3.42
C GLU A 26 -0.03 -12.03 3.18
N SER A 27 0.39 -12.37 1.96
CA SER A 27 0.83 -13.72 1.60
C SER A 27 2.34 -13.93 1.74
N CYS A 28 3.00 -13.25 2.68
CA CYS A 28 4.46 -13.29 2.82
C CYS A 28 4.96 -14.72 3.14
N PRO A 29 5.71 -15.37 2.22
CA PRO A 29 6.13 -16.76 2.38
C PRO A 29 7.23 -16.91 3.44
N LEU A 30 7.90 -15.81 3.80
CA LEU A 30 9.02 -15.79 4.76
C LEU A 30 8.55 -16.16 6.18
N MET A 31 7.27 -15.95 6.51
CA MET A 31 6.72 -16.33 7.82
C MET A 31 6.46 -17.84 7.95
N GLU A 32 6.08 -18.51 6.87
CA GLU A 32 5.71 -19.93 6.89
C GLU A 32 6.89 -20.84 6.58
N GLN A 33 7.72 -20.47 5.60
CA GLN A 33 8.81 -21.31 5.10
C GLN A 33 10.14 -20.99 5.78
N GLY A 34 10.19 -19.89 6.54
CA GLY A 34 11.42 -19.30 7.04
C GLY A 34 12.28 -18.74 5.90
N CYS A 35 13.20 -17.85 6.25
CA CYS A 35 14.21 -17.35 5.34
C CYS A 35 15.51 -17.16 6.10
N ASN A 36 16.56 -17.87 5.65
CA ASN A 36 17.90 -17.79 6.26
C ASN A 36 18.81 -16.82 5.51
N ASP A 37 18.31 -16.16 4.46
CA ASP A 37 19.06 -15.17 3.69
C ASP A 37 18.79 -13.77 4.24
N LEU A 38 19.82 -13.18 4.85
CA LEU A 38 19.74 -11.86 5.47
C LEU A 38 19.45 -10.76 4.44
N GLU A 39 20.00 -10.87 3.22
CA GLU A 39 19.80 -9.88 2.17
C GLU A 39 18.32 -9.84 1.73
N THR A 40 17.72 -11.02 1.52
CA THR A 40 16.29 -11.17 1.26
C THR A 40 15.44 -10.56 2.38
N LEU A 41 15.79 -10.80 3.64
CA LEU A 41 15.04 -10.27 4.79
C LEU A 41 15.11 -8.73 4.87
N GLU A 42 16.30 -8.14 4.72
CA GLU A 42 16.45 -6.68 4.72
C GLU A 42 15.73 -6.04 3.53
N CYS A 43 15.78 -6.67 2.36
CA CYS A 43 15.03 -6.22 1.20
C CYS A 43 13.52 -6.26 1.44
N ALA A 44 12.99 -7.38 1.95
CA ALA A 44 11.59 -7.52 2.28
C ALA A 44 11.12 -6.45 3.29
N LYS A 45 11.91 -6.22 4.34
CA LYS A 45 11.65 -5.19 5.36
C LYS A 45 11.55 -3.80 4.74
N ALA A 46 12.50 -3.42 3.87
CA ALA A 46 12.49 -2.13 3.19
C ALA A 46 11.23 -1.95 2.32
N LEU A 47 10.87 -2.97 1.55
CA LEU A 47 9.69 -2.93 0.67
C LEU A 47 8.38 -2.86 1.46
N ILE A 48 8.29 -3.57 2.59
CA ILE A 48 7.14 -3.49 3.50
C ILE A 48 7.02 -2.09 4.08
N ALA A 49 8.13 -1.50 4.55
CA ALA A 49 8.14 -0.12 5.06
C ALA A 49 7.66 0.88 4.01
N THR A 50 8.16 0.80 2.78
CA THR A 50 7.70 1.63 1.67
C THR A 50 6.21 1.43 1.37
N THR A 51 5.70 0.19 1.47
CA THR A 51 4.27 -0.07 1.27
C THR A 51 3.41 0.58 2.35
N ILE A 52 3.87 0.56 3.61
CA ILE A 52 3.19 1.24 4.72
C ILE A 52 3.14 2.75 4.49
N GLU A 53 4.26 3.37 4.11
CA GLU A 53 4.32 4.81 3.82
C GLU A 53 3.31 5.20 2.73
N ARG A 54 3.26 4.45 1.63
CA ARG A 54 2.31 4.71 0.54
C ARG A 54 0.85 4.55 0.97
N LEU A 55 0.55 3.52 1.77
CA LEU A 55 -0.81 3.33 2.31
C LEU A 55 -1.22 4.49 3.21
N GLN A 56 -0.29 5.05 3.99
CA GLN A 56 -0.56 6.23 4.81
C GLN A 56 -0.82 7.48 3.95
N GLU A 57 -0.05 7.69 2.90
CA GLU A 57 -0.26 8.78 1.94
C GLU A 57 -1.64 8.67 1.26
N GLU A 58 -2.00 7.48 0.78
CA GLU A 58 -3.31 7.20 0.17
C GLU A 58 -4.46 7.46 1.16
N GLN A 59 -4.31 7.03 2.42
CA GLN A 59 -5.29 7.27 3.47
C GLN A 59 -5.48 8.78 3.74
N GLN A 60 -4.38 9.53 3.80
CA GLN A 60 -4.44 10.97 4.02
C GLN A 60 -5.12 11.70 2.85
N ALA A 61 -4.78 11.32 1.62
CA ALA A 61 -5.38 11.87 0.40
C ALA A 61 -6.90 11.59 0.36
N LEU A 62 -7.31 10.35 0.64
CA LEU A 62 -8.72 9.98 0.73
C LEU A 62 -9.45 10.78 1.81
N GLY A 63 -8.82 10.94 2.98
CA GLY A 63 -9.37 11.75 4.07
C GLY A 63 -9.60 13.22 3.67
N ALA A 64 -8.69 13.80 2.89
CA ALA A 64 -8.85 15.16 2.37
C ALA A 64 -10.00 15.26 1.37
N GLN A 65 -10.09 14.33 0.43
CA GLN A 65 -11.18 14.27 -0.56
C GLN A 65 -12.55 14.12 0.12
N MET A 66 -12.64 13.25 1.12
CA MET A 66 -13.87 13.07 1.92
C MET A 66 -14.30 14.34 2.65
N ARG A 67 -13.35 15.13 3.19
CA ARG A 67 -13.67 16.42 3.82
C ARG A 67 -14.22 17.42 2.81
N GLN A 68 -13.62 17.49 1.61
CA GLN A 68 -14.11 18.34 0.52
C GLN A 68 -15.52 17.92 0.08
N LEU A 69 -15.76 16.63 -0.09
CA LEU A 69 -17.08 16.09 -0.45
C LEU A 69 -18.15 16.48 0.58
N LYS A 70 -17.84 16.31 1.88
CA LYS A 70 -18.75 16.72 2.97
C LYS A 70 -19.03 18.22 2.98
N ALA A 71 -18.03 19.05 2.67
CA ALA A 71 -18.23 20.50 2.59
C ALA A 71 -19.14 20.87 1.41
N ALA A 72 -18.93 20.25 0.24
CA ALA A 72 -19.79 20.46 -0.94
C ALA A 72 -21.23 19.99 -0.68
N GLN A 73 -21.42 18.85 -0.03
CA GLN A 73 -22.74 18.35 0.36
C GLN A 73 -23.46 19.36 1.28
N ARG A 74 -22.80 19.83 2.33
CA ARG A 74 -23.36 20.84 3.24
C ARG A 74 -23.74 22.14 2.51
N PHE A 75 -22.91 22.57 1.57
CA PHE A 75 -23.21 23.75 0.76
C PHE A 75 -24.50 23.57 -0.05
N LEU A 76 -24.68 22.42 -0.70
CA LEU A 76 -25.88 22.10 -1.46
C LEU A 76 -27.13 22.02 -0.57
N GLU A 77 -27.02 21.44 0.62
CA GLU A 77 -28.12 21.36 1.59
C GLU A 77 -28.56 22.75 2.09
N ILE A 78 -27.61 23.68 2.29
CA ILE A 78 -27.92 25.06 2.71
C ILE A 78 -28.44 25.91 1.54
N SER A 79 -28.06 25.57 0.31
CA SER A 79 -28.44 26.31 -0.90
C SER A 79 -29.73 25.80 -1.55
N ALA A 80 -30.33 24.72 -1.02
CA ALA A 80 -31.63 24.24 -1.44
C ALA A 80 -32.74 25.13 -0.84
N PRO A 81 -33.63 25.74 -1.66
CA PRO A 81 -34.70 26.61 -1.20
C PRO A 81 -35.80 25.87 -0.43
#